data_AF-A0A661I615-F1
#
_entry.id   AF-A0A661I615-F1
#
_cell.length_a   1.000
_cell.length_b   1.000
_cell.length_c   1.000
_cell.angle_alpha   90.00
_cell.angle_beta   90.00
_cell.angle_gamma   90.00
#
_symmetry.space_group_name_H-M   'P 1'
#
loop_
_entity.id
_entity.type
_entity.pdbx_description
1 polymer ?
#
loop_
_entity_poly.entity_id
_entity_poly.type
_entity_poly.pdbx_seq_one_letter_code
_entity_poly.pdbx_strand_id
1 'polypeptide(L)'
;MRNMITGASQAEAAVLIVDADEGVKEQTKRHAYILGMLGLNQVIVVVNKMDLVNYDKQRFDAVKEELLRFLSEIRITPSYIIPISAKEGDFVARKTSSMDWYDGPTVLEALDTFETRKSARDEPLRFVVQDVYNFDKRIVAGRVESGVIREGEKIRILPSGEETRVKTVEEYLKDVHEAEAGKSTGITTEDKLFIDRGDVIVHSDAGDKPVVTDRIRANLFWMDRTPFKKGEGIRFRCATQEVACEIERINTVINSSTLELIGEDTGEIRNREVADVTIRTDAPVVVENFNKIQELGRFVLGRGDTCAGGIITELEGEK
;
A
#
# COMPACT_ATOMS: atom_id res chain seq x y z
N MET A 1 5.14 -11.34 -18.12
CA MET A 1 4.82 -10.30 -17.11
C MET A 1 3.70 -10.66 -16.13
N ARG A 2 2.96 -11.79 -16.27
CA ARG A 2 2.15 -12.35 -15.15
C ARG A 2 2.97 -12.44 -13.85
N ASN A 3 4.24 -12.85 -13.98
CA ASN A 3 5.21 -12.95 -12.90
C ASN A 3 5.62 -11.60 -12.28
N MET A 4 5.56 -10.50 -13.05
CA MET A 4 5.96 -9.17 -12.56
C MET A 4 4.90 -8.61 -11.62
N ILE A 5 3.62 -8.68 -11.99
CA ILE A 5 2.53 -8.17 -11.15
C ILE A 5 2.36 -9.05 -9.91
N THR A 6 2.44 -10.38 -10.05
CA THR A 6 2.38 -11.28 -8.88
C THR A 6 3.59 -11.12 -7.96
N GLY A 7 4.76 -10.80 -8.52
CA GLY A 7 5.97 -10.51 -7.74
C GLY A 7 5.89 -9.15 -7.05
N ALA A 8 5.46 -8.13 -7.78
CA ALA A 8 5.33 -6.77 -7.29
C ALA A 8 4.19 -6.61 -6.27
N SER A 9 3.11 -7.40 -6.37
CA SER A 9 2.01 -7.38 -5.39
C SER A 9 2.42 -7.86 -3.99
N GLN A 10 3.53 -8.60 -3.89
CA GLN A 10 4.12 -9.06 -2.63
C GLN A 10 5.43 -8.32 -2.30
N ALA A 11 5.88 -7.43 -3.19
CA ALA A 11 7.12 -6.70 -3.00
C ALA A 11 6.92 -5.54 -2.02
N GLU A 12 7.98 -5.20 -1.30
CA GLU A 12 8.04 -4.05 -0.40
C GLU A 12 9.01 -2.98 -0.91
N ALA A 13 9.81 -3.33 -1.91
CA ALA A 13 10.78 -2.49 -2.55
C ALA A 13 11.01 -2.96 -3.99
N ALA A 14 11.55 -2.07 -4.83
CA ALA A 14 11.84 -2.36 -6.23
C ALA A 14 13.21 -1.84 -6.65
N VAL A 15 13.84 -2.55 -7.59
CA VAL A 15 15.02 -2.10 -8.31
C VAL A 15 14.64 -1.84 -9.75
N LEU A 16 14.68 -0.56 -10.17
CA LEU A 16 14.41 -0.15 -11.54
C LEU A 16 15.72 -0.10 -12.33
N ILE A 17 15.88 -0.95 -13.33
CA ILE A 17 17.09 -1.00 -14.16
C ILE A 17 16.87 -0.20 -15.44
N VAL A 18 17.81 0.67 -15.77
CA VAL A 18 17.79 1.58 -16.92
C VAL A 18 19.12 1.43 -17.65
N ASP A 19 19.09 1.43 -18.96
CA ASP A 19 20.30 1.32 -19.78
C ASP A 19 20.92 2.72 -19.97
N ALA A 20 22.22 2.84 -19.72
CA ALA A 20 22.96 4.10 -19.83
C ALA A 20 23.08 4.58 -21.28
N ASP A 21 23.21 3.68 -22.26
CA ASP A 21 23.31 4.03 -23.68
C ASP A 21 21.93 4.42 -24.23
N GLU A 22 20.89 3.66 -23.88
CA GLU A 22 19.55 3.91 -24.40
C GLU A 22 18.81 5.07 -23.70
N GLY A 23 19.12 5.32 -22.42
CA GLY A 23 18.45 6.33 -21.58
C GLY A 23 17.03 5.91 -21.15
N VAL A 24 16.19 6.88 -20.76
CA VAL A 24 14.84 6.59 -20.28
C VAL A 24 13.90 6.31 -21.46
N LYS A 25 13.61 5.04 -21.70
CA LYS A 25 12.65 4.61 -22.72
C LYS A 25 11.22 4.60 -22.18
N GLU A 26 10.25 4.63 -23.10
CA GLU A 26 8.83 4.42 -22.83
C GLU A 26 8.57 3.20 -21.95
N GLN A 27 9.29 2.11 -22.20
CA GLN A 27 9.16 0.89 -21.38
C GLN A 27 9.56 1.15 -19.92
N THR A 28 10.69 1.81 -19.66
CA THR A 28 11.13 2.17 -18.30
C THR A 28 10.09 3.03 -17.59
N LYS A 29 9.56 4.05 -18.28
CA LYS A 29 8.53 4.93 -17.75
C LYS A 29 7.31 4.12 -17.31
N ARG A 30 6.85 3.22 -18.16
CA ARG A 30 5.65 2.43 -17.85
C ARG A 30 5.85 1.42 -16.71
N HIS A 31 7.03 0.81 -16.59
CA HIS A 31 7.33 -0.09 -15.47
C HIS A 31 7.28 0.67 -14.15
N ALA A 32 7.95 1.81 -14.10
CA ALA A 32 7.93 2.68 -12.93
C ALA A 32 6.52 3.18 -12.60
N TYR A 33 5.70 3.49 -13.61
CA TYR A 33 4.29 3.85 -13.39
C TYR A 33 3.52 2.73 -12.69
N ILE A 34 3.67 1.47 -13.12
CA ILE A 34 3.04 0.32 -12.44
C ILE A 34 3.56 0.15 -11.02
N LEU A 35 4.87 0.30 -10.77
CA LEU A 35 5.41 0.20 -9.42
C LEU A 35 4.77 1.24 -8.49
N GLY A 36 4.61 2.48 -8.97
CA GLY A 36 3.89 3.53 -8.25
C GLY A 36 2.42 3.17 -8.02
N MET A 37 1.75 2.61 -9.03
CA MET A 37 0.36 2.17 -8.88
C MET A 37 0.17 1.03 -7.88
N LEU A 38 1.20 0.19 -7.71
CA LEU A 38 1.22 -0.90 -6.73
C LEU A 38 1.66 -0.45 -5.32
N GLY A 39 1.93 0.85 -5.13
CA GLY A 39 2.26 1.41 -3.82
C GLY A 39 3.69 1.13 -3.37
N LEU A 40 4.60 0.83 -4.30
CA LEU A 40 6.01 0.62 -3.97
C LEU A 40 6.71 1.98 -3.83
N ASN A 41 6.98 2.38 -2.59
CA ASN A 41 7.66 3.62 -2.26
C ASN A 41 9.20 3.46 -2.15
N GLN A 42 9.69 2.27 -1.77
CA GLN A 42 11.12 1.99 -1.68
C GLN A 42 11.69 1.58 -3.03
N VAL A 43 12.28 2.52 -3.76
CA VAL A 43 12.82 2.27 -5.09
C VAL A 43 14.30 2.64 -5.15
N ILE A 44 15.12 1.74 -5.70
CA ILE A 44 16.48 2.04 -6.14
C ILE A 44 16.49 2.02 -7.66
N VAL A 45 17.17 2.99 -8.27
CA VAL A 45 17.38 3.00 -9.72
C VAL A 45 18.81 2.63 -10.04
N VAL A 46 18.99 1.76 -11.02
CA VAL A 46 20.27 1.24 -11.46
C VAL A 46 20.46 1.62 -12.92
N VAL A 47 21.46 2.46 -13.20
CA VAL A 47 21.85 2.86 -14.55
C VAL A 47 22.95 1.89 -15.01
N ASN A 48 22.54 0.85 -15.73
CA ASN A 48 23.37 -0.26 -16.16
C ASN A 48 24.03 -0.01 -17.53
N LYS A 49 25.01 -0.86 -17.87
CA LYS A 49 25.80 -0.81 -19.11
C LYS A 49 26.66 0.44 -19.26
N MET A 50 27.19 0.96 -18.16
CA MET A 50 28.14 2.08 -18.19
C MET A 50 29.39 1.78 -19.04
N ASP A 51 29.76 0.50 -19.21
CA ASP A 51 30.84 0.07 -20.10
C ASP A 51 30.63 0.46 -21.57
N LEU A 52 29.37 0.47 -22.05
CA LEU A 52 29.06 0.85 -23.44
C LEU A 52 29.24 2.35 -23.71
N VAL A 53 29.13 3.16 -22.66
CA VAL A 53 29.30 4.62 -22.71
C VAL A 53 30.66 5.05 -22.12
N ASN A 54 31.62 4.12 -22.05
CA ASN A 54 32.98 4.35 -21.52
C ASN A 54 32.99 4.98 -20.12
N TYR A 55 32.03 4.62 -19.27
CA TYR A 55 31.91 5.11 -17.90
C TYR A 55 31.78 6.64 -17.80
N ASP A 56 31.22 7.27 -18.84
CA ASP A 56 31.10 8.73 -18.92
C ASP A 56 30.12 9.31 -17.88
N LYS A 57 30.63 10.22 -17.06
CA LYS A 57 29.87 10.90 -15.99
C LYS A 57 28.75 11.78 -16.56
N GLN A 58 29.00 12.50 -17.66
CA GLN A 58 28.02 13.43 -18.21
C GLN A 58 26.80 12.68 -18.73
N ARG A 59 27.00 11.52 -19.36
CA ARG A 59 25.94 10.63 -19.80
C ARG A 59 25.12 10.12 -18.62
N PHE A 60 25.77 9.67 -17.55
CA PHE A 60 25.07 9.26 -16.33
C PHE A 60 24.23 10.40 -15.75
N ASP A 61 24.81 11.59 -15.60
CA ASP A 61 24.12 12.76 -15.02
C ASP A 61 22.88 13.14 -15.87
N ALA A 62 22.99 13.09 -17.20
CA ALA A 62 21.87 13.34 -18.10
C ALA A 62 20.72 12.33 -17.92
N VAL A 63 21.04 11.03 -17.86
CA VAL A 63 20.04 9.97 -17.63
C VAL A 63 19.42 10.09 -16.23
N LYS A 64 20.25 10.41 -15.23
CA LYS A 64 19.81 10.64 -13.84
C LYS A 64 18.80 11.80 -13.75
N GLU A 65 19.07 12.92 -14.40
CA GLU A 65 18.13 14.05 -14.42
C GLU A 65 16.81 13.70 -15.08
N GLU A 66 16.84 12.99 -16.21
CA GLU A 66 15.64 12.53 -16.91
C GLU A 66 14.80 11.59 -16.02
N LEU A 67 15.47 10.66 -15.32
CA LEU A 67 14.82 9.75 -14.37
C LEU A 67 14.17 10.48 -13.21
N LEU A 68 14.88 11.44 -12.60
CA LEU A 68 14.34 12.20 -11.46
C LEU A 68 13.10 13.01 -11.85
N ARG A 69 13.11 13.65 -13.02
CA ARG A 69 11.94 14.37 -13.54
C ARG A 69 10.76 13.43 -13.70
N PHE A 70 10.95 12.31 -14.41
CA PHE A 70 9.89 11.35 -14.66
C PHE A 70 9.36 10.70 -13.36
N LEU A 71 10.22 10.26 -12.44
CA LEU A 71 9.81 9.62 -11.20
C LEU A 71 9.04 10.59 -10.29
N SER A 72 9.36 11.89 -10.33
CA SER A 72 8.61 12.91 -9.59
C SER A 72 7.17 13.07 -10.06
N GLU A 73 6.90 12.89 -11.37
CA GLU A 73 5.54 12.94 -11.93
C GLU A 73 4.63 11.84 -11.37
N ILE A 74 5.22 10.67 -11.09
CA ILE A 74 4.53 9.52 -10.50
C ILE A 74 4.72 9.40 -8.98
N ARG A 75 5.26 10.45 -8.34
CA ARG A 75 5.49 10.56 -6.89
C ARG A 75 6.37 9.45 -6.29
N ILE A 76 7.31 8.94 -7.08
CA ILE A 76 8.35 8.04 -6.58
C ILE A 76 9.61 8.86 -6.35
N THR A 77 10.18 8.76 -5.14
CA THR A 77 11.50 9.31 -4.84
C THR A 77 12.46 8.15 -4.64
N PRO A 78 13.41 7.91 -5.55
CA PRO A 78 14.33 6.79 -5.37
C PRO A 78 15.33 7.10 -4.27
N SER A 79 15.65 6.11 -3.42
CA SER A 79 16.66 6.25 -2.36
C SER A 79 18.05 6.45 -2.96
N TYR A 80 18.34 5.74 -4.05
CA TYR A 80 19.61 5.82 -4.77
C TYR A 80 19.41 5.72 -6.28
N ILE A 81 20.30 6.38 -7.02
CA ILE A 81 20.51 6.18 -8.46
C ILE A 81 21.97 5.79 -8.64
N ILE A 82 22.22 4.55 -9.07
CA ILE A 82 23.53 3.90 -9.00
C ILE A 82 24.00 3.55 -10.41
N PRO A 83 25.14 4.08 -10.90
CA PRO A 83 25.75 3.65 -12.15
C PRO A 83 26.44 2.31 -11.96
N ILE A 84 26.21 1.36 -12.88
CA ILE A 84 26.85 0.04 -12.85
C ILE A 84 27.25 -0.44 -14.24
N SER A 85 28.16 -1.41 -14.28
CA SER A 85 28.21 -2.39 -15.37
C SER A 85 27.96 -3.78 -14.78
N ALA A 86 26.77 -4.33 -15.00
CA ALA A 86 26.44 -5.67 -14.53
C ALA A 86 27.31 -6.75 -15.21
N LYS A 87 27.79 -6.49 -16.42
CA LYS A 87 28.62 -7.41 -17.20
C LYS A 87 30.04 -7.49 -16.63
N GLU A 88 30.64 -6.34 -16.34
CA GLU A 88 32.00 -6.25 -15.79
C GLU A 88 32.02 -6.38 -14.25
N GLY A 89 30.84 -6.30 -13.61
CA GLY A 89 30.67 -6.43 -12.16
C GLY A 89 30.87 -5.13 -11.38
N ASP A 90 31.05 -4.01 -12.07
CA ASP A 90 31.28 -2.68 -11.50
C ASP A 90 30.08 -2.21 -10.65
N PHE A 91 30.32 -1.85 -9.39
CA PHE A 91 29.33 -1.29 -8.46
C PHE A 91 28.09 -2.16 -8.18
N VAL A 92 28.10 -3.44 -8.58
CA VAL A 92 27.04 -4.40 -8.23
C VAL A 92 27.13 -4.80 -6.76
N ALA A 93 28.24 -5.44 -6.38
CA ALA A 93 28.51 -5.87 -5.00
C ALA A 93 29.84 -5.32 -4.45
N ARG A 94 30.65 -4.70 -5.31
CA ARG A 94 31.97 -4.15 -4.94
C ARG A 94 32.17 -2.83 -5.66
N LYS A 95 32.77 -1.86 -4.97
CA LYS A 95 33.21 -0.61 -5.60
C LYS A 95 34.44 -0.90 -6.46
N THR A 96 34.50 -0.28 -7.63
CA THR A 96 35.59 -0.43 -8.59
C THR A 96 36.12 0.94 -8.99
N SER A 97 37.31 1.01 -9.58
CA SER A 97 37.94 2.27 -9.99
C SER A 97 37.52 2.76 -11.38
N SER A 98 36.59 2.07 -12.04
CA SER A 98 36.10 2.46 -13.38
C SER A 98 35.23 3.71 -13.35
N MET A 99 34.70 4.08 -12.18
CA MET A 99 33.85 5.25 -11.95
C MET A 99 34.28 5.99 -10.68
N ASP A 100 35.55 6.40 -10.60
CA ASP A 100 36.10 7.17 -9.46
C ASP A 100 35.35 8.49 -9.17
N TRP A 101 34.55 8.96 -10.12
CA TRP A 101 33.69 10.12 -9.97
C TRP A 101 32.38 9.84 -9.21
N TYR A 102 32.05 8.58 -8.92
CA TYR A 102 30.85 8.18 -8.20
C TYR A 102 31.16 7.72 -6.77
N ASP A 103 30.79 8.55 -5.80
CA ASP A 103 31.05 8.30 -4.37
C ASP A 103 29.94 7.52 -3.65
N GLY A 104 28.88 7.11 -4.36
CA GLY A 104 27.71 6.46 -3.77
C GLY A 104 27.91 4.99 -3.37
N PRO A 105 26.84 4.31 -2.91
CA PRO A 105 26.88 2.91 -2.55
C PRO A 105 26.90 2.00 -3.80
N THR A 106 27.32 0.75 -3.62
CA THR A 106 27.02 -0.33 -4.55
C THR A 106 25.54 -0.71 -4.51
N VAL A 107 25.07 -1.48 -5.49
CA VAL A 107 23.68 -1.99 -5.49
C VAL A 107 23.40 -2.81 -4.23
N LEU A 108 24.33 -3.68 -3.82
CA LEU A 108 24.17 -4.49 -2.61
C LEU A 108 24.09 -3.63 -1.33
N GLU A 109 24.99 -2.66 -1.18
CA GLU A 109 24.97 -1.71 -0.06
C GLU A 109 23.67 -0.89 -0.04
N ALA A 110 23.15 -0.51 -1.21
CA ALA A 110 21.90 0.22 -1.29
C ALA A 110 20.69 -0.66 -0.94
N LEU A 111 20.67 -1.93 -1.33
CA LEU A 111 19.62 -2.87 -0.93
C LEU A 111 19.53 -3.03 0.60
N ASP A 112 20.67 -3.00 1.29
CA ASP A 112 20.73 -3.05 2.76
C ASP A 112 20.14 -1.80 3.44
N THR A 113 19.86 -0.73 2.67
CA THR A 113 19.20 0.48 3.19
C THR A 113 17.69 0.42 3.15
N PHE A 114 17.10 -0.57 2.47
CA PHE A 114 15.65 -0.73 2.50
C PHE A 114 15.20 -0.99 3.93
N GLU A 115 14.24 -0.18 4.37
CA GLU A 115 13.59 -0.36 5.65
C GLU A 115 12.75 -1.61 5.56
N THR A 116 13.09 -2.60 6.38
CA THR A 116 12.11 -3.61 6.78
C THR A 116 11.01 -2.90 7.55
N ARG A 117 9.75 -3.29 7.35
CA ARG A 117 8.63 -2.68 8.07
C ARG A 117 8.95 -2.57 9.56
N LYS A 118 8.68 -1.39 10.12
CA LYS A 118 8.71 -1.20 11.57
C LYS A 118 7.85 -2.27 12.21
N SER A 119 8.19 -2.65 13.44
CA SER A 119 7.36 -3.56 14.21
C SER A 119 5.95 -2.97 14.27
N ALA A 120 4.96 -3.67 13.71
CA ALA A 120 3.57 -3.23 13.76
C ALA A 120 3.09 -2.98 15.20
N ARG A 121 3.78 -3.54 16.20
CA ARG A 121 3.57 -3.27 17.63
C ARG A 121 3.78 -1.81 18.02
N ASP A 122 4.74 -1.12 17.41
CA ASP A 122 5.12 0.27 17.78
C ASP A 122 4.28 1.33 17.05
N GLU A 123 3.40 0.90 16.14
CA GLU A 123 2.46 1.75 15.42
C GLU A 123 1.22 2.09 16.28
N PRO A 124 0.43 3.11 15.91
CA PRO A 124 -0.84 3.39 16.58
C PRO A 124 -1.79 2.19 16.55
N LEU A 125 -2.57 1.99 17.62
CA LEU A 125 -3.51 0.89 17.73
C LEU A 125 -4.57 0.92 16.61
N ARG A 126 -4.71 -0.20 15.89
CA ARG A 126 -5.84 -0.51 15.01
C ARG A 126 -6.36 -1.91 15.35
N PHE A 127 -7.35 -1.97 16.22
CA PHE A 127 -8.06 -3.21 16.51
C PHE A 127 -9.29 -3.31 15.63
N VAL A 128 -9.28 -4.24 14.67
CA VAL A 128 -10.37 -4.38 13.69
C VAL A 128 -11.38 -5.41 14.21
N VAL A 129 -12.62 -4.97 14.37
CA VAL A 129 -13.71 -5.80 14.91
C VAL A 129 -14.20 -6.77 13.84
N GLN A 130 -14.21 -8.06 14.18
CA GLN A 130 -14.66 -9.14 13.32
C GLN A 130 -16.07 -9.62 13.69
N ASP A 131 -16.38 -9.68 14.98
CA ASP A 131 -17.64 -10.19 15.51
C ASP A 131 -17.87 -9.77 16.97
N VAL A 132 -19.10 -9.89 17.46
CA VAL A 132 -19.46 -9.62 18.85
C VAL A 132 -20.25 -10.78 19.43
N TYR A 133 -19.68 -11.43 20.44
CA TYR A 133 -20.30 -12.58 21.11
C TYR A 133 -20.94 -12.18 22.44
N ASN A 134 -22.12 -12.73 22.70
CA ASN A 134 -22.82 -12.55 23.97
C ASN A 134 -22.94 -13.91 24.67
N PHE A 135 -22.05 -14.15 25.63
CA PHE A 135 -22.11 -15.28 26.55
C PHE A 135 -22.51 -14.75 27.95
N ASP A 136 -21.78 -15.13 29.00
CA ASP A 136 -21.89 -14.54 30.34
C ASP A 136 -21.44 -13.07 30.37
N LYS A 137 -20.62 -12.68 29.39
CA LYS A 137 -20.19 -11.30 29.12
C LYS A 137 -20.20 -11.03 27.62
N ARG A 138 -20.32 -9.75 27.25
CA ARG A 138 -20.25 -9.29 25.86
C ARG A 138 -18.79 -9.11 25.47
N ILE A 139 -18.33 -9.88 24.50
CA ILE A 139 -16.93 -9.91 24.03
C ILE A 139 -16.91 -9.41 22.59
N VAL A 140 -16.13 -8.36 22.35
CA VAL A 140 -15.83 -7.86 21.01
C VAL A 140 -14.61 -8.61 20.51
N ALA A 141 -14.78 -9.47 19.51
CA ALA A 141 -13.72 -10.26 18.92
C ALA A 141 -13.14 -9.56 17.68
N GLY A 142 -11.83 -9.58 17.56
CA GLY A 142 -11.14 -8.90 16.47
C GLY A 142 -9.67 -9.26 16.41
N ARG A 143 -8.95 -8.53 15.57
CA ARG A 143 -7.51 -8.68 15.40
C ARG A 143 -6.83 -7.34 15.61
N VAL A 144 -5.74 -7.33 16.37
CA VAL A 144 -4.85 -6.17 16.46
C VAL A 144 -4.04 -6.15 15.18
N GLU A 145 -4.34 -5.23 14.28
CA GLU A 145 -3.59 -5.08 13.02
C GLU A 145 -2.30 -4.29 13.25
N SER A 146 -2.36 -3.28 14.11
CA SER A 146 -1.22 -2.49 14.55
C SER A 146 -1.37 -2.05 16.01
N GLY A 147 -0.25 -1.70 16.65
CA GLY A 147 -0.16 -1.27 18.03
C GLY A 147 -0.37 -2.36 19.06
N VAL A 148 -0.80 -1.93 20.25
CA VAL A 148 -1.13 -2.80 21.38
C VAL A 148 -2.40 -2.28 22.04
N ILE A 149 -3.27 -3.20 22.44
CA ILE A 149 -4.45 -2.92 23.26
C ILE A 149 -4.26 -3.54 24.65
N ARG A 150 -4.52 -2.77 25.70
CA ARG A 150 -4.38 -3.22 27.09
C ARG A 150 -5.61 -2.95 27.93
N GLU A 151 -5.75 -3.72 29.00
CA GLU A 151 -6.75 -3.45 30.02
C GLU A 151 -6.58 -2.04 30.63
N GLY A 152 -7.70 -1.35 30.86
CA GLY A 152 -7.77 0.00 31.41
C GLY A 152 -7.54 1.14 30.41
N GLU A 153 -7.03 0.85 29.20
CA GLU A 153 -6.78 1.87 28.19
C GLU A 153 -8.08 2.49 27.67
N LYS A 154 -8.04 3.80 27.42
CA LYS A 154 -9.17 4.55 26.85
C LYS A 154 -9.17 4.38 25.34
N ILE A 155 -10.30 3.91 24.81
CA ILE A 155 -10.46 3.56 23.42
C ILE A 155 -11.62 4.32 22.77
N ARG A 156 -11.51 4.53 21.47
CA ARG A 156 -12.53 5.12 20.61
C ARG A 156 -12.91 4.12 19.53
N ILE A 157 -14.20 3.99 19.30
CA ILE A 157 -14.80 3.12 18.28
C ILE A 157 -15.06 4.00 17.05
N LEU A 158 -14.56 3.59 15.88
CA LEU A 158 -14.82 4.25 14.61
C LEU A 158 -15.67 3.32 13.73
N PRO A 159 -16.64 3.85 12.96
CA PRO A 159 -16.83 5.27 12.64
C PRO A 159 -17.70 6.08 13.65
N SER A 160 -18.33 5.45 14.65
CA SER A 160 -19.29 6.13 15.54
C SER A 160 -18.68 7.28 16.36
N GLY A 161 -17.39 7.17 16.71
CA GLY A 161 -16.66 8.13 17.53
C GLY A 161 -16.91 7.98 19.04
N GLU A 162 -17.71 7.00 19.46
CA GLU A 162 -17.96 6.71 20.87
C GLU A 162 -16.67 6.30 21.59
N GLU A 163 -16.56 6.62 22.88
CA GLU A 163 -15.40 6.32 23.70
C GLU A 163 -15.77 5.51 24.93
N THR A 164 -14.87 4.62 25.35
CA THR A 164 -14.98 3.84 26.59
C THR A 164 -13.59 3.40 27.04
N ARG A 165 -13.50 2.47 27.98
CA ARG A 165 -12.26 1.80 28.37
C ARG A 165 -12.33 0.30 28.15
N VAL A 166 -11.18 -0.29 27.83
CA VAL A 166 -11.02 -1.75 27.82
C VAL A 166 -11.12 -2.24 29.25
N LYS A 167 -12.10 -3.09 29.53
CA LYS A 167 -12.29 -3.70 30.84
C LYS A 167 -11.42 -4.94 31.01
N THR A 168 -11.41 -5.82 30.00
CA THR A 168 -10.54 -7.01 29.97
C THR A 168 -10.08 -7.32 28.55
N VAL A 169 -8.92 -7.99 28.44
CA VAL A 169 -8.44 -8.62 27.20
C VAL A 169 -8.64 -10.12 27.34
N GLU A 170 -9.11 -10.77 26.27
CA GLU A 170 -9.56 -12.15 26.29
C GLU A 170 -8.79 -13.00 25.28
N GLU A 171 -8.23 -14.11 25.74
CA GLU A 171 -7.65 -15.14 24.87
C GLU A 171 -8.06 -16.53 25.38
N TYR A 172 -8.34 -17.45 24.45
CA TYR A 172 -8.87 -18.77 24.81
C TYR A 172 -7.88 -19.53 25.72
N LEU A 173 -8.34 -19.88 26.92
CA LEU A 173 -7.60 -20.62 27.95
C LEU A 173 -6.32 -19.92 28.45
N LYS A 174 -6.21 -18.60 28.30
CA LYS A 174 -5.06 -17.83 28.81
C LYS A 174 -5.52 -16.63 29.63
N ASP A 175 -4.71 -16.30 30.62
CA ASP A 175 -4.83 -15.07 31.39
C ASP A 175 -3.90 -14.03 30.76
N VAL A 176 -4.47 -13.02 30.11
CA VAL A 176 -3.74 -12.00 29.35
C VAL A 176 -4.30 -10.62 29.66
N HIS A 177 -3.42 -9.62 29.77
CA HIS A 177 -3.80 -8.23 30.04
C HIS A 177 -3.50 -7.29 28.86
N GLU A 178 -2.90 -7.83 27.79
CA GLU A 178 -2.61 -7.09 26.57
C GLU A 178 -2.59 -8.00 25.33
N ALA A 179 -2.87 -7.42 24.18
CA ALA A 179 -2.67 -8.04 22.87
C ALA A 179 -1.97 -7.06 21.92
N GLU A 180 -0.95 -7.55 21.24
CA GLU A 180 -0.15 -6.78 20.28
C GLU A 180 -0.49 -7.15 18.83
N ALA A 181 -0.02 -6.32 17.90
CA ALA A 181 -0.17 -6.51 16.47
C ALA A 181 0.07 -7.96 16.02
N GLY A 182 -0.83 -8.45 15.15
CA GLY A 182 -0.87 -9.80 14.64
C GLY A 182 -1.77 -10.77 15.40
N LYS A 183 -2.11 -10.47 16.67
CA LYS A 183 -2.94 -11.36 17.52
C LYS A 183 -4.43 -11.16 17.29
N SER A 184 -5.16 -12.26 17.13
CA SER A 184 -6.61 -12.30 17.27
C SER A 184 -6.97 -12.46 18.75
N THR A 185 -7.81 -11.58 19.26
CA THR A 185 -8.19 -11.53 20.69
C THR A 185 -9.63 -11.05 20.84
N GLY A 186 -10.20 -11.21 22.03
CA GLY A 186 -11.42 -10.53 22.43
C GLY A 186 -11.13 -9.40 23.40
N ILE A 187 -12.01 -8.42 23.47
CA ILE A 187 -12.02 -7.44 24.56
C ILE A 187 -13.42 -7.32 25.15
N THR A 188 -13.49 -6.90 26.41
CA THR A 188 -14.73 -6.36 26.98
C THR A 188 -14.56 -4.88 27.27
N THR A 189 -15.66 -4.14 27.30
CA THR A 189 -15.68 -2.69 27.55
C THR A 189 -16.36 -2.36 28.87
N GLU A 190 -16.01 -1.23 29.48
CA GLU A 190 -16.70 -0.75 30.69
C GLU A 190 -18.15 -0.38 30.38
N ASP A 191 -18.37 0.33 29.27
CA ASP A 191 -19.69 0.77 28.82
C ASP A 191 -20.29 -0.19 27.79
N LYS A 192 -21.63 -0.24 27.74
CA LYS A 192 -22.36 -1.00 26.71
C LYS A 192 -22.55 -0.13 25.46
N LEU A 193 -21.53 -0.03 24.63
CA LEU A 193 -21.56 0.69 23.35
C LEU A 193 -22.11 -0.17 22.19
N PHE A 194 -22.66 0.43 21.15
CA PHE A 194 -22.97 -0.33 19.94
C PHE A 194 -21.68 -0.53 19.14
N ILE A 195 -21.23 -1.78 19.09
CA ILE A 195 -20.00 -2.18 18.39
C ILE A 195 -20.40 -3.36 17.51
N ASP A 196 -20.01 -3.33 16.25
CA ASP A 196 -20.34 -4.34 15.26
C ASP A 196 -19.13 -4.66 14.37
N ARG A 197 -19.27 -5.70 13.55
CA ARG A 197 -18.29 -6.05 12.52
C ARG A 197 -18.04 -4.85 11.60
N GLY A 198 -16.76 -4.58 11.34
CA GLY A 198 -16.34 -3.48 10.49
C GLY A 198 -15.89 -2.25 11.28
N ASP A 199 -16.26 -2.15 12.56
CA ASP A 199 -15.73 -1.09 13.41
C ASP A 199 -14.22 -1.26 13.63
N VAL A 200 -13.54 -0.13 13.77
CA VAL A 200 -12.11 -0.06 14.08
C VAL A 200 -11.94 0.66 15.41
N ILE A 201 -11.30 -0.01 16.35
CA ILE A 201 -11.00 0.53 17.67
C ILE A 201 -9.57 1.09 17.68
N VAL A 202 -9.43 2.30 18.19
CA VAL A 202 -8.16 3.03 18.32
C VAL A 202 -8.02 3.59 19.74
N HIS A 203 -6.82 3.99 20.15
CA HIS A 203 -6.67 4.76 21.39
C HIS A 203 -7.37 6.12 21.25
N SER A 204 -8.17 6.51 22.24
CA SER A 204 -8.92 7.79 22.22
C SER A 204 -8.01 9.00 22.02
N ASP A 205 -6.87 8.99 22.72
CA ASP A 205 -5.94 10.12 22.77
C ASP A 205 -4.87 10.04 21.66
N ALA A 206 -4.98 9.09 20.72
CA ALA A 206 -4.05 8.99 19.61
C ALA A 206 -4.07 10.26 18.77
N GLY A 207 -2.91 10.90 18.60
CA GLY A 207 -2.75 12.00 17.63
C GLY A 207 -2.88 11.54 16.19
N ASP A 208 -2.60 10.25 15.95
CA ASP A 208 -2.67 9.62 14.63
C ASP A 208 -3.80 8.57 14.55
N LYS A 209 -4.93 8.99 13.96
CA LYS A 209 -6.16 8.19 13.80
C LYS A 209 -6.41 7.87 12.31
N PRO A 210 -7.08 6.76 11.99
CA PRO A 210 -7.46 6.47 10.61
C PRO A 210 -8.54 7.45 10.16
N VAL A 211 -8.68 7.61 8.84
CA VAL A 211 -9.67 8.52 8.27
C VAL A 211 -11.02 7.82 8.19
N VAL A 212 -12.08 8.53 8.55
CA VAL A 212 -13.46 8.12 8.32
C VAL A 212 -13.99 8.92 7.13
N THR A 213 -14.27 8.25 6.02
CA THR A 213 -14.69 8.89 4.76
C THR A 213 -15.61 7.98 3.97
N ASP A 214 -16.42 8.54 3.08
CA ASP A 214 -17.18 7.81 2.06
C ASP A 214 -16.56 7.93 0.66
N ARG A 215 -15.42 8.63 0.54
CA ARG A 215 -14.75 8.88 -0.74
C ARG A 215 -13.25 8.62 -0.65
N ILE A 216 -12.77 7.78 -1.56
CA ILE A 216 -11.42 7.21 -1.55
C ILE A 216 -10.80 7.32 -2.94
N ARG A 217 -9.54 7.78 -3.03
CA ARG A 217 -8.74 7.58 -4.24
C ARG A 217 -7.87 6.34 -4.09
N ALA A 218 -7.90 5.49 -5.11
CA ALA A 218 -7.26 4.20 -5.06
C ALA A 218 -6.73 3.75 -6.41
N ASN A 219 -5.69 2.93 -6.37
CA ASN A 219 -5.29 2.13 -7.51
C ASN A 219 -5.82 0.71 -7.35
N LEU A 220 -6.36 0.13 -8.42
CA LEU A 220 -6.83 -1.25 -8.42
C LEU A 220 -6.34 -2.02 -9.64
N PHE A 221 -6.22 -3.33 -9.47
CA PHE A 221 -5.98 -4.28 -10.54
C PHE A 221 -7.22 -5.13 -10.77
N TRP A 222 -7.79 -5.05 -11.98
CA TRP A 222 -8.99 -5.79 -12.33
C TRP A 222 -8.66 -7.21 -12.80
N MET A 223 -9.15 -8.21 -12.07
CA MET A 223 -8.84 -9.62 -12.27
C MET A 223 -10.02 -10.42 -12.83
N ASP A 224 -11.24 -9.91 -12.72
CA ASP A 224 -12.43 -10.55 -13.27
C ASP A 224 -12.39 -10.58 -14.80
N ARG A 225 -12.95 -11.63 -15.40
CA ARG A 225 -13.09 -11.73 -16.86
C ARG A 225 -14.17 -10.80 -17.37
N THR A 226 -15.20 -10.59 -16.58
CA THR A 226 -16.29 -9.66 -16.85
C THR A 226 -15.78 -8.25 -16.53
N PRO A 227 -15.75 -7.33 -17.51
CA PRO A 227 -15.36 -5.95 -17.25
C PRO A 227 -16.23 -5.30 -16.17
N PHE A 228 -15.65 -4.35 -15.45
CA PHE A 228 -16.42 -3.36 -14.71
C PHE A 228 -16.99 -2.33 -15.68
N LYS A 229 -18.23 -1.87 -15.50
CA LYS A 229 -18.78 -0.73 -16.24
C LYS A 229 -19.24 0.36 -15.27
N LYS A 230 -18.97 1.62 -15.62
CA LYS A 230 -19.37 2.79 -14.83
C LYS A 230 -20.87 2.79 -14.59
N GLY A 231 -21.29 3.09 -13.36
CA GLY A 231 -22.68 3.03 -12.91
C GLY A 231 -23.14 1.65 -12.41
N GLU A 232 -22.30 0.61 -12.51
CA GLU A 232 -22.57 -0.66 -11.84
C GLU A 232 -22.22 -0.57 -10.34
N GLY A 233 -23.15 -1.02 -9.50
CA GLY A 233 -22.89 -1.21 -8.08
C GLY A 233 -21.93 -2.38 -7.84
N ILE A 234 -20.97 -2.18 -6.95
CA ILE A 234 -19.99 -3.19 -6.54
C ILE A 234 -19.77 -3.11 -5.03
N ARG A 235 -19.26 -4.18 -4.43
CA ARG A 235 -19.02 -4.22 -2.99
C ARG A 235 -17.56 -3.93 -2.68
N PHE A 236 -17.32 -2.92 -1.86
CA PHE A 236 -16.03 -2.61 -1.27
C PHE A 236 -15.82 -3.41 0.01
N ARG A 237 -14.64 -4.01 0.16
CA ARG A 237 -14.23 -4.70 1.39
C ARG A 237 -12.83 -4.25 1.78
N CYS A 238 -12.70 -3.72 2.99
CA CYS A 238 -11.42 -3.33 3.60
C CYS A 238 -11.37 -3.88 5.03
N ALA A 239 -10.34 -4.66 5.34
CA ALA A 239 -10.28 -5.46 6.55
C ALA A 239 -11.59 -6.26 6.79
N THR A 240 -12.37 -5.94 7.83
CA THR A 240 -13.65 -6.60 8.12
C THR A 240 -14.88 -5.82 7.63
N GLN A 241 -14.68 -4.59 7.16
CA GLN A 241 -15.73 -3.72 6.62
C GLN A 241 -16.22 -4.24 5.28
N GLU A 242 -17.53 -4.13 5.07
CA GLU A 242 -18.18 -4.50 3.82
C GLU A 242 -19.29 -3.51 3.50
N VAL A 243 -19.13 -2.74 2.43
CA VAL A 243 -20.07 -1.66 2.07
C VAL A 243 -20.30 -1.68 0.57
N ALA A 244 -21.54 -1.40 0.14
CA ALA A 244 -21.82 -1.14 -1.26
C ALA A 244 -21.15 0.16 -1.72
N CYS A 245 -20.73 0.22 -2.97
CA CYS A 245 -20.02 1.36 -3.51
C CYS A 245 -20.19 1.45 -5.03
N GLU A 246 -19.77 2.57 -5.58
CA GLU A 246 -19.60 2.79 -7.01
C GLU A 246 -18.21 3.36 -7.30
N ILE A 247 -17.72 3.09 -8.51
CA ILE A 247 -16.57 3.82 -9.05
C ILE A 247 -17.10 5.10 -9.66
N GLU A 248 -17.00 6.19 -8.90
CA GLU A 248 -17.47 7.53 -9.30
C GLU A 248 -16.66 8.04 -10.51
N ARG A 249 -15.34 7.84 -10.48
CA ARG A 249 -14.44 8.28 -11.55
C ARG A 249 -13.37 7.25 -11.85
N ILE A 250 -13.11 7.03 -13.13
CA ILE A 250 -11.95 6.30 -13.63
C ILE A 250 -10.95 7.35 -14.12
N ASN A 251 -9.95 7.66 -13.29
CA ASN A 251 -8.98 8.72 -13.56
C ASN A 251 -8.04 8.31 -14.69
N THR A 252 -7.53 7.08 -14.64
CA THR A 252 -6.60 6.56 -15.65
C THR A 252 -6.67 5.05 -15.71
N VAL A 253 -6.57 4.47 -16.90
CA VAL A 253 -6.49 3.03 -17.11
C VAL A 253 -5.25 2.66 -17.91
N ILE A 254 -4.53 1.63 -17.45
CA ILE A 254 -3.36 1.08 -18.10
C ILE A 254 -3.54 -0.43 -18.31
N ASN A 255 -3.22 -0.90 -19.51
CA ASN A 255 -3.12 -2.33 -19.74
C ASN A 255 -1.86 -2.87 -19.04
N SER A 256 -2.02 -3.72 -18.04
CA SER A 256 -0.88 -4.22 -17.26
C SER A 256 0.08 -5.14 -18.05
N SER A 257 -0.37 -5.69 -19.18
CA SER A 257 0.40 -6.62 -20.01
C SER A 257 1.19 -5.91 -21.10
N THR A 258 0.60 -4.90 -21.75
CA THR A 258 1.25 -4.10 -22.81
C THR A 258 1.82 -2.79 -22.29
N LEU A 259 1.46 -2.42 -21.08
CA LEU A 259 1.79 -1.15 -20.45
C LEU A 259 1.27 0.07 -21.24
N GLU A 260 0.26 -0.15 -22.07
CA GLU A 260 -0.38 0.89 -22.88
C GLU A 260 -1.34 1.71 -22.02
N LEU A 261 -1.20 3.03 -22.10
CA LEU A 261 -2.16 3.96 -21.53
C LEU A 261 -3.44 3.90 -22.38
N ILE A 262 -4.52 3.42 -21.78
CA ILE A 262 -5.80 3.27 -22.46
C ILE A 262 -6.54 4.62 -22.48
N GLY A 263 -6.43 5.39 -21.41
CA GLY A 263 -6.99 6.74 -21.31
C GLY A 263 -7.67 7.01 -19.97
N GLU A 264 -8.38 8.13 -19.92
CA GLU A 264 -9.19 8.59 -18.78
C GLU A 264 -10.69 8.38 -19.08
N ASP A 265 -11.50 8.20 -18.03
CA ASP A 265 -12.96 8.01 -18.10
C ASP A 265 -13.44 7.06 -19.20
N THR A 266 -12.75 5.92 -19.33
CA THR A 266 -13.02 4.87 -20.35
C THR A 266 -14.44 4.28 -20.25
N GLY A 267 -15.16 4.53 -19.15
CA GLY A 267 -16.46 3.95 -18.84
C GLY A 267 -16.42 2.48 -18.44
N GLU A 268 -15.27 1.81 -18.58
CA GLU A 268 -15.09 0.41 -18.19
C GLU A 268 -13.63 0.09 -17.80
N ILE A 269 -13.46 -0.96 -16.98
CA ILE A 269 -12.16 -1.53 -16.61
C ILE A 269 -12.20 -3.01 -16.97
N ARG A 270 -11.31 -3.46 -17.85
CA ARG A 270 -11.28 -4.83 -18.37
C ARG A 270 -10.27 -5.70 -17.64
N ASN A 271 -10.32 -6.99 -17.93
CA ASN A 271 -9.40 -7.97 -17.37
C ASN A 271 -7.93 -7.55 -17.61
N ARG A 272 -7.12 -7.58 -16.55
CA ARG A 272 -5.69 -7.23 -16.56
C ARG A 272 -5.41 -5.75 -16.81
N GLU A 273 -6.35 -4.88 -16.51
CA GLU A 273 -6.11 -3.45 -16.47
C GLU A 273 -5.85 -3.00 -15.02
N VAL A 274 -4.94 -2.04 -14.87
CA VAL A 274 -4.73 -1.30 -13.62
C VAL A 274 -5.41 0.05 -13.80
N ALA A 275 -6.18 0.48 -12.81
CA ALA A 275 -6.88 1.75 -12.86
C ALA A 275 -6.62 2.60 -11.62
N ASP A 276 -6.38 3.90 -11.82
CA ASP A 276 -6.54 4.94 -10.79
C ASP A 276 -8.01 5.35 -10.80
N VAL A 277 -8.67 5.24 -9.65
CA VAL A 277 -10.10 5.46 -9.50
C VAL A 277 -10.42 6.29 -8.27
N THR A 278 -11.56 6.98 -8.34
CA THR A 278 -12.25 7.52 -7.18
C THR A 278 -13.46 6.65 -6.88
N ILE A 279 -13.49 6.07 -5.69
CA ILE A 279 -14.55 5.19 -5.20
C ILE A 279 -15.40 5.98 -4.21
N ARG A 280 -16.72 5.85 -4.33
CA ARG A 280 -17.70 6.39 -3.39
C ARG A 280 -18.46 5.25 -2.74
N THR A 281 -18.41 5.15 -1.41
CA THR A 281 -19.11 4.12 -0.63
C THR A 281 -20.47 4.64 -0.14
N ASP A 282 -21.44 3.75 0.02
CA ASP A 282 -22.80 4.11 0.45
C ASP A 282 -22.87 4.49 1.94
N ALA A 283 -21.86 4.14 2.72
CA ALA A 283 -21.67 4.50 4.12
C ALA A 283 -20.19 4.83 4.38
N PRO A 284 -19.87 5.65 5.41
CA PRO A 284 -18.50 5.94 5.79
C PRO A 284 -17.73 4.67 6.16
N VAL A 285 -16.47 4.60 5.72
CA VAL A 285 -15.53 3.54 6.04
C VAL A 285 -14.30 4.12 6.76
N VAL A 286 -13.69 3.31 7.60
CA VAL A 286 -12.46 3.62 8.34
C VAL A 286 -11.27 3.07 7.56
N VAL A 287 -10.46 3.95 6.99
CA VAL A 287 -9.41 3.59 6.03
C VAL A 287 -8.14 4.40 6.25
N GLU A 288 -7.01 3.90 5.76
CA GLU A 288 -5.73 4.60 5.81
C GLU A 288 -5.04 4.58 4.44
N ASN A 289 -4.08 5.49 4.26
CA ASN A 289 -3.14 5.40 3.15
C ASN A 289 -2.40 4.06 3.24
N PHE A 290 -2.31 3.33 2.12
CA PHE A 290 -1.61 2.05 2.06
C PHE A 290 -0.16 2.14 2.57
N ASN A 291 0.52 3.25 2.31
CA ASN A 291 1.92 3.44 2.75
C ASN A 291 2.07 3.76 4.25
N LYS A 292 0.95 3.88 4.99
CA LYS A 292 0.93 4.16 6.42
C LYS A 292 0.53 2.95 7.24
N ILE A 293 -0.70 2.44 7.06
CA ILE A 293 -1.17 1.17 7.66
C ILE A 293 -1.79 0.33 6.55
N GLN A 294 -1.08 -0.70 6.11
CA GLN A 294 -1.46 -1.48 4.92
C GLN A 294 -2.78 -2.23 5.11
N GLU A 295 -3.05 -2.68 6.33
CA GLU A 295 -4.22 -3.48 6.71
C GLU A 295 -5.52 -2.71 6.54
N LEU A 296 -5.49 -1.37 6.67
CA LEU A 296 -6.61 -0.47 6.42
C LEU A 296 -6.50 0.29 5.09
N GLY A 297 -5.41 0.07 4.34
CA GLY A 297 -5.17 0.65 3.01
C GLY A 297 -5.30 -0.33 1.86
N ARG A 298 -5.45 -1.64 2.13
CA ARG A 298 -5.74 -2.68 1.13
C ARG A 298 -7.23 -2.98 1.10
N PHE A 299 -7.77 -3.11 -0.10
CA PHE A 299 -9.17 -3.47 -0.28
C PHE A 299 -9.36 -4.42 -1.45
N VAL A 300 -10.53 -5.04 -1.49
CA VAL A 300 -11.02 -5.77 -2.66
C VAL A 300 -12.38 -5.23 -3.08
N LEU A 301 -12.64 -5.29 -4.39
CA LEU A 301 -13.98 -5.08 -4.95
C LEU A 301 -14.54 -6.42 -5.40
N GLY A 302 -15.84 -6.65 -5.17
CA GLY A 302 -16.47 -7.92 -5.53
C GLY A 302 -17.95 -7.84 -5.88
N ARG A 303 -18.38 -8.82 -6.69
CA ARG A 303 -19.79 -9.10 -7.04
C ARG A 303 -20.23 -10.44 -6.41
N GLY A 304 -19.83 -10.66 -5.16
CA GLY A 304 -19.86 -11.97 -4.48
C GLY A 304 -18.43 -12.51 -4.34
N ASP A 305 -17.83 -12.89 -5.47
CA ASP A 305 -16.41 -13.21 -5.58
C ASP A 305 -15.55 -11.94 -5.73
N THR A 306 -14.24 -12.08 -5.50
CA THR A 306 -13.28 -10.97 -5.66
C THR A 306 -13.03 -10.69 -7.14
N CYS A 307 -13.36 -9.49 -7.58
CA CYS A 307 -13.19 -9.01 -8.95
C CYS A 307 -11.90 -8.18 -9.12
N ALA A 308 -11.52 -7.42 -8.10
CA ALA A 308 -10.31 -6.59 -8.10
C ALA A 308 -9.68 -6.52 -6.72
N GLY A 309 -8.37 -6.33 -6.68
CA GLY A 309 -7.62 -5.95 -5.49
C GLY A 309 -7.01 -4.58 -5.70
N GLY A 310 -6.97 -3.76 -4.65
CA GLY A 310 -6.48 -2.40 -4.74
C GLY A 310 -5.84 -1.89 -3.46
N ILE A 311 -5.22 -0.73 -3.61
CA ILE A 311 -4.59 0.03 -2.54
C ILE A 311 -5.11 1.47 -2.53
N ILE A 312 -5.26 2.01 -1.34
CA ILE A 312 -5.70 3.39 -1.10
C ILE A 312 -4.48 4.30 -1.18
N THR A 313 -4.55 5.32 -2.04
CA THR A 313 -3.42 6.21 -2.33
C THR A 313 -3.60 7.63 -1.80
N GLU A 314 -4.84 8.12 -1.75
CA GLU A 314 -5.19 9.41 -1.15
C GLU A 314 -6.56 9.32 -0.48
N LEU A 315 -6.74 10.10 0.57
CA LEU A 315 -7.97 10.20 1.35
C LEU A 315 -8.45 11.65 1.35
N GLU A 316 -9.73 11.89 1.01
CA GLU A 316 -10.30 13.22 1.20
C GLU A 316 -10.33 13.56 2.70
N GLY A 317 -9.71 14.67 3.09
CA GLY A 317 -9.61 15.13 4.48
C GLY A 317 -8.19 15.15 5.06
N GLU A 318 -7.19 14.57 4.38
CA GLU A 318 -5.78 14.81 4.69
C GLU A 318 -5.38 16.22 4.21
N LYS A 319 -5.32 17.18 5.13
CA LYS A 319 -4.65 18.48 4.94
C LYS A 319 -3.57 18.65 5.99
#